data_AF-A0A2T2UEZ4-F1
#
_entry.id   AF-A0A2T2UEZ4-F1
#
_cell.length_a   1.000
_cell.length_b   1.000
_cell.length_c   1.000
_cell.angle_alpha   90.00
_cell.angle_beta   90.00
_cell.angle_gamma   90.00
#
_symmetry.space_group_name_H-M   'P 1'
#
loop_
_entity.id
_entity.type
_entity.pdbx_description
1 polymer ?
#
loop_
_entity_poly.entity_id
_entity_poly.type
_entity_poly.pdbx_seq_one_letter_code
_entity_poly.pdbx_strand_id
1 'polypeptide(L)'
;MRASMSRASSRLIIGIVGPAPERVNDALGPPGRRSRWPRRRPSEALTRRLCAIFRAVGVAPMYRRALPGARIRRCAYVSVGAGVRALIDSRTQYWQEQEPMTLPAFEEVEDRMAQMQAPCGAAQAHGLLCGLLAATAESAHDVWLERATGTRDSIEPLDTVYEETLRQIDDPEFGLELLLPPDETSDIVDRTEALAQWCAGFATGFGLAGRSEASLSDEVREYLSDITQVADVAVTSDADDEAALAEVAEYVRMGALLTRTECRGTHNAH
;
A
#
# COMPACT_ATOMS: atom_id res chain seq x y z
N MET A 1 7.17 32.69 8.93
CA MET A 1 5.96 33.34 8.39
C MET A 1 5.24 32.34 7.50
N ARG A 2 4.14 31.74 7.99
CA ARG A 2 3.32 30.80 7.21
C ARG A 2 2.46 31.61 6.24
N ALA A 3 2.53 31.31 4.93
CA ALA A 3 1.56 31.81 3.97
C ALA A 3 0.41 30.78 3.89
N SER A 4 -0.78 31.16 4.35
CA SER A 4 -1.99 30.36 4.18
C SER A 4 -2.46 30.43 2.72
N MET A 5 -2.52 29.31 2.01
CA MET A 5 -3.25 29.23 0.74
C MET A 5 -4.73 28.97 1.01
N SER A 6 -5.60 29.72 0.33
CA SER A 6 -7.06 29.60 0.42
C SER A 6 -7.56 28.31 -0.23
N ARG A 7 -8.62 27.72 0.35
CA ARG A 7 -9.28 26.46 -0.10
C ARG A 7 -9.75 26.49 -1.58
N ALA A 8 -9.85 27.67 -2.20
CA ALA A 8 -10.17 27.81 -3.62
C ALA A 8 -9.03 27.36 -4.57
N SER A 9 -7.76 27.44 -4.13
CA SER A 9 -6.60 27.08 -4.96
C SER A 9 -6.37 25.56 -5.06
N SER A 10 -6.79 24.79 -4.05
CA SER A 10 -6.64 23.32 -4.04
C SER A 10 -7.60 22.63 -5.00
N ARG A 11 -8.81 23.18 -5.20
CA ARG A 11 -9.82 22.58 -6.09
C ARG A 11 -9.52 22.75 -7.59
N LEU A 12 -8.68 23.71 -7.98
CA LEU A 12 -8.32 23.94 -9.38
C LEU A 12 -7.26 22.95 -9.89
N ILE A 13 -6.49 22.32 -8.98
CA ILE A 13 -5.38 21.42 -9.34
C ILE A 13 -5.87 20.00 -9.65
N ILE A 14 -6.94 19.54 -8.99
CA ILE A 14 -7.45 18.17 -9.15
C ILE A 14 -8.13 17.95 -10.51
N GLY A 15 -8.71 19.00 -11.13
CA GLY A 15 -9.46 18.87 -12.39
C GLY A 15 -8.65 18.89 -13.69
N ILE A 16 -7.32 18.99 -13.65
CA ILE A 16 -6.47 19.18 -14.85
C ILE A 16 -5.74 17.90 -15.30
N VAL A 17 -5.62 16.91 -14.42
CA VAL A 17 -4.92 15.64 -14.72
C VAL A 17 -5.95 14.60 -15.15
N GLY A 18 -6.19 14.50 -16.46
CA GLY A 18 -6.86 13.32 -17.05
C GLY A 18 -5.98 12.07 -16.91
N PRO A 19 -6.51 10.86 -17.17
CA PRO A 19 -5.81 9.61 -16.90
C PRO A 19 -4.50 9.49 -17.70
N ALA A 20 -3.48 8.93 -17.06
CA ALA A 20 -2.17 8.72 -17.65
C ALA A 20 -2.23 7.67 -18.78
N PRO A 21 -1.45 7.82 -19.87
CA PRO A 21 -1.40 6.82 -20.93
C PRO A 21 -0.67 5.56 -20.46
N GLU A 22 -1.26 4.40 -20.72
CA GLU A 22 -0.67 3.08 -20.50
C GLU A 22 0.60 2.86 -21.34
N ARG A 23 1.59 2.20 -20.71
CA ARG A 23 2.79 1.54 -21.26
C ARG A 23 3.91 2.44 -21.78
N VAL A 24 4.88 2.72 -20.90
CA VAL A 24 6.27 3.07 -21.28
C VAL A 24 7.25 2.32 -20.37
N ASN A 25 7.38 1.00 -20.51
CA ASN A 25 8.44 0.25 -19.81
C ASN A 25 9.45 -0.48 -20.73
N ASP A 26 9.32 -0.39 -22.05
CA ASP A 26 10.25 -1.08 -22.98
C ASP A 26 11.49 -0.27 -23.39
N ALA A 27 11.92 0.75 -22.63
CA ALA A 27 12.91 1.71 -23.12
C ALA A 27 14.13 1.99 -22.23
N LEU A 28 14.50 1.10 -21.31
CA LEU A 28 15.74 1.23 -20.54
C LEU A 28 16.64 -0.01 -20.74
N GLY A 29 17.31 -0.05 -21.88
CA GLY A 29 18.52 -0.87 -22.05
C GLY A 29 19.67 -0.34 -21.17
N PRO A 30 20.72 -1.14 -20.93
CA PRO A 30 21.78 -0.83 -19.96
C PRO A 30 22.48 0.51 -20.25
N PRO A 31 22.99 1.19 -19.20
CA PRO A 31 23.46 2.57 -19.29
C PRO A 31 24.77 2.64 -20.08
N GLY A 32 24.69 2.86 -21.39
CA GLY A 32 25.90 2.89 -22.22
C GLY A 32 25.80 3.49 -23.61
N ARG A 33 24.61 3.81 -24.14
CA ARG A 33 24.49 4.46 -25.46
C ARG A 33 23.44 5.56 -25.44
N ARG A 34 23.88 6.80 -25.70
CA ARG A 34 23.03 7.98 -25.85
C ARG A 34 21.98 7.73 -26.93
N SER A 35 20.76 7.39 -26.55
CA SER A 35 19.63 7.31 -27.49
C SER A 35 19.23 8.73 -27.89
N ARG A 36 19.20 8.94 -29.20
CA ARG A 36 18.87 10.21 -29.84
C ARG A 36 17.36 10.40 -29.77
N TRP A 37 16.89 11.27 -28.88
CA TRP A 37 15.46 11.62 -28.76
C TRP A 37 14.83 12.04 -30.10
N PRO A 38 13.60 11.62 -30.41
CA PRO A 38 12.94 11.98 -31.65
C PRO A 38 12.57 13.47 -31.68
N ARG A 39 13.06 14.20 -32.68
CA ARG A 39 12.76 15.62 -32.92
C ARG A 39 11.37 15.78 -33.58
N ARG A 40 10.28 15.57 -32.86
CA ARG A 40 8.96 16.03 -33.33
C ARG A 40 8.70 17.44 -32.79
N ARG A 41 8.45 18.41 -33.68
CA ARG A 41 8.09 19.78 -33.28
C ARG A 41 6.66 19.76 -32.71
N PRO A 42 6.43 20.31 -31.52
CA PRO A 42 5.08 20.40 -30.96
C PRO A 42 4.18 21.32 -31.81
N SER A 43 2.88 21.04 -31.83
CA SER A 43 1.90 21.83 -32.56
C SER A 43 1.77 23.25 -31.99
N GLU A 44 1.30 24.21 -32.78
CA GLU A 44 1.11 25.59 -32.31
C GLU A 44 0.15 25.69 -31.12
N ALA A 45 -0.85 24.80 -31.06
CA ALA A 45 -1.82 24.74 -29.97
C ALA A 45 -1.16 24.34 -28.64
N LEU A 46 -0.23 23.36 -28.67
CA LEU A 46 0.53 22.94 -27.49
C LEU A 46 1.49 24.04 -27.04
N THR A 47 2.14 24.71 -28.00
CA THR A 47 3.05 25.83 -27.73
C THR A 47 2.32 27.00 -27.05
N ARG A 48 1.10 27.34 -27.48
CA ARG A 48 0.30 28.41 -26.85
C ARG A 48 -0.16 28.03 -25.43
N ARG A 49 -0.58 26.79 -25.20
CA ARG A 49 -0.98 26.28 -23.87
C ARG A 49 0.19 26.31 -22.89
N LEU A 50 1.36 25.83 -23.32
CA LEU A 50 2.56 25.84 -22.50
C LEU A 50 2.99 27.29 -22.17
N CYS A 51 3.01 28.21 -23.14
CA CYS A 51 3.33 29.61 -22.88
C CYS A 51 2.36 30.30 -21.90
N ALA A 52 1.06 29.95 -21.92
CA ALA A 52 0.07 30.48 -20.99
C ALA A 52 0.30 29.96 -19.56
N ILE A 53 0.59 28.66 -19.41
CA ILE A 53 0.96 28.03 -18.15
C ILE A 53 2.22 28.69 -17.59
N PHE A 54 3.27 28.83 -18.41
CA PHE A 54 4.54 29.41 -17.98
C PHE A 54 4.44 30.90 -17.60
N ARG A 55 3.58 31.68 -18.27
CA ARG A 55 3.26 33.06 -17.83
C ARG A 55 2.56 33.08 -16.47
N ALA A 56 1.62 32.17 -16.23
CA ALA A 56 0.88 32.11 -14.97
C ALA A 56 1.76 31.76 -13.77
N VAL A 57 2.86 31.02 -13.99
CA VAL A 57 3.87 30.70 -12.95
C VAL A 57 5.12 31.59 -12.99
N GLY A 58 5.10 32.71 -13.73
CA GLY A 58 6.19 33.69 -13.73
C GLY A 58 7.49 33.27 -14.44
N VAL A 59 7.43 32.25 -15.30
CA VAL A 59 8.59 31.75 -16.06
C VAL A 59 8.53 32.31 -17.49
N ALA A 60 9.50 33.15 -17.87
CA ALA A 60 9.60 33.66 -19.24
C ALA A 60 10.06 32.55 -20.21
N PRO A 61 9.46 32.41 -21.41
CA PRO A 61 9.88 31.36 -22.35
C PRO A 61 11.24 31.70 -22.97
N MET A 62 12.21 30.80 -22.83
CA MET A 62 13.35 30.73 -23.76
C MET A 62 12.88 30.12 -25.09
N TYR A 63 12.32 30.94 -25.97
CA TYR A 63 12.29 30.60 -27.40
C TYR A 63 12.73 31.79 -28.23
N ARG A 64 14.03 32.08 -28.24
CA ARG A 64 14.63 33.04 -29.16
C ARG A 64 15.30 32.27 -30.32
N ARG A 65 14.70 32.43 -31.50
CA ARG A 65 15.20 32.14 -32.87
C ARG A 65 16.68 31.73 -32.96
N ALA A 66 16.94 30.49 -33.40
CA ALA A 66 18.17 30.19 -34.12
C ALA A 66 17.96 30.61 -35.59
N LEU A 67 18.44 31.80 -35.96
CA LEU A 67 18.72 32.13 -37.36
C LEU A 67 20.02 31.40 -37.78
N PRO A 68 20.18 31.01 -39.06
CA PRO A 68 21.37 30.30 -39.51
C PRO A 68 22.59 31.23 -39.47
N GLY A 69 23.70 30.79 -38.83
CA GLY A 69 25.03 31.41 -38.99
C GLY A 69 25.65 32.10 -37.77
N ALA A 70 24.98 32.21 -36.62
CA ALA A 70 25.58 32.88 -35.46
C ALA A 70 26.37 31.92 -34.54
N ARG A 71 27.67 32.19 -34.34
CA ARG A 71 28.50 31.52 -33.32
C ARG A 71 27.94 31.82 -31.93
N ILE A 72 27.58 30.78 -31.17
CA ILE A 72 27.09 30.89 -29.80
C ILE A 72 28.24 31.35 -28.90
N ARG A 73 28.26 32.62 -28.51
CA ARG A 73 28.94 33.07 -27.28
C ARG A 73 27.98 32.85 -26.11
N ARG A 74 28.51 32.30 -25.01
CA ARG A 74 27.79 31.97 -23.75
C ARG A 74 26.78 33.06 -23.38
N CYS A 75 25.50 32.71 -23.34
CA CYS A 75 24.49 33.48 -22.60
C CYS A 75 24.32 32.89 -21.21
N ALA A 76 24.26 33.80 -20.24
CA ALA A 76 24.36 33.58 -18.81
C ALA A 76 23.31 32.61 -18.24
N TYR A 77 23.78 31.83 -17.27
CA TYR A 77 22.99 31.06 -16.32
C TYR A 77 22.06 32.04 -15.58
N VAL A 78 20.77 32.08 -15.92
CA VAL A 78 19.80 32.74 -15.04
C VAL A 78 19.65 31.79 -13.85
N SER A 79 20.18 32.22 -12.71
CA SER A 79 20.00 31.57 -11.42
C SER A 79 18.51 31.28 -11.21
N VAL A 80 18.14 30.00 -11.30
CA VAL A 80 16.91 29.52 -10.67
C VAL A 80 17.14 29.80 -9.20
N GLY A 81 16.51 30.86 -8.67
CA GLY A 81 16.73 31.30 -7.30
C GLY A 81 16.62 30.11 -6.35
N ALA A 82 17.47 30.08 -5.32
CA ALA A 82 17.61 28.94 -4.40
C ALA A 82 16.26 28.42 -3.88
N GLY A 83 15.24 29.28 -3.75
CA GLY A 83 13.88 28.88 -3.35
C GLY A 83 13.11 28.04 -4.37
N VAL A 84 13.25 28.28 -5.68
CA VAL A 84 12.59 27.45 -6.73
C VAL A 84 13.35 26.15 -6.93
N ARG A 85 14.69 26.18 -6.79
CA ARG A 85 15.49 24.96 -6.77
C ARG A 85 15.20 24.11 -5.53
N ALA A 86 15.01 24.71 -4.36
CA ALA A 86 14.55 24.00 -3.16
C ALA A 86 13.11 23.48 -3.29
N LEU A 87 12.21 24.18 -3.99
CA LEU A 87 10.84 23.68 -4.21
C LEU A 87 10.83 22.50 -5.20
N ILE A 88 11.63 22.57 -6.26
CA ILE A 88 11.82 21.47 -7.21
C ILE A 88 12.58 20.33 -6.54
N ASP A 89 13.66 20.56 -5.80
CA ASP A 89 14.40 19.52 -5.07
C ASP A 89 13.52 18.89 -3.99
N SER A 90 12.71 19.66 -3.25
CA SER A 90 11.73 19.10 -2.30
C SER A 90 10.67 18.23 -3.00
N ARG A 91 10.20 18.62 -4.20
CA ARG A 91 9.25 17.80 -4.99
C ARG A 91 9.91 16.69 -5.81
N THR A 92 11.22 16.71 -5.98
CA THR A 92 11.99 15.63 -6.62
C THR A 92 12.40 14.60 -5.57
N GLN A 93 12.56 15.02 -4.31
CA GLN A 93 12.69 14.16 -3.14
C GLN A 93 11.39 13.38 -2.83
N TYR A 94 10.22 13.90 -3.23
CA TYR A 94 8.93 13.20 -3.16
C TYR A 94 8.74 12.08 -4.20
N TRP A 95 9.68 11.89 -5.13
CA TRP A 95 9.73 10.69 -5.99
C TRP A 95 10.78 9.68 -5.50
N GLN A 96 11.32 9.85 -4.29
CA GLN A 96 12.06 8.80 -3.62
C GLN A 96 11.05 7.82 -3.02
N GLU A 97 10.90 6.67 -3.70
CA GLU A 97 10.69 5.37 -3.06
C GLU A 97 9.59 5.35 -2.00
N GLN A 98 8.33 5.22 -2.42
CA GLN A 98 7.43 4.40 -1.61
C GLN A 98 8.04 3.00 -1.69
N GLU A 99 8.78 2.59 -0.65
CA GLU A 99 9.09 1.18 -0.48
C GLU A 99 7.76 0.43 -0.60
N PRO A 100 7.73 -0.66 -1.38
CA PRO A 100 6.49 -1.39 -1.57
C PRO A 100 5.96 -1.80 -0.19
N MET A 101 4.64 -1.67 -0.04
CA MET A 101 3.87 -2.07 1.13
C MET A 101 3.98 -3.58 1.31
N THR A 102 5.12 -4.06 1.81
CA THR A 102 5.51 -5.46 1.77
C THR A 102 5.78 -5.98 3.16
N LEU A 103 5.05 -7.03 3.52
CA LEU A 103 5.25 -7.73 4.78
C LEU A 103 6.66 -8.37 4.81
N PRO A 104 7.25 -8.51 6.01
CA PRO A 104 8.41 -9.38 6.19
C PRO A 104 8.13 -10.80 5.68
N ALA A 105 9.18 -11.53 5.30
CA ALA A 105 9.03 -12.90 4.83
C ALA A 105 8.39 -13.79 5.92
N PHE A 106 7.52 -14.70 5.52
CA PHE A 106 6.81 -15.58 6.45
C PHE A 106 7.76 -16.31 7.41
N GLU A 107 8.84 -16.89 6.86
CA GLU A 107 9.83 -17.64 7.64
C GLU A 107 10.57 -16.76 8.66
N GLU A 108 10.78 -15.47 8.35
CA GLU A 108 11.42 -14.54 9.28
C GLU A 108 10.54 -14.27 10.52
N VAL A 109 9.23 -14.09 10.29
CA VAL A 109 8.25 -13.90 11.37
C VAL A 109 8.09 -15.20 12.17
N GLU A 110 7.96 -16.33 11.49
CA GLU A 110 7.79 -17.66 12.10
C GLU A 110 8.99 -18.01 12.99
N ASP A 111 10.22 -17.83 12.48
CA ASP A 111 11.45 -18.03 13.25
C ASP A 111 11.51 -17.12 14.47
N ARG A 112 11.09 -15.86 14.33
CA ARG A 112 11.09 -14.91 15.44
C ARG A 112 10.10 -15.36 16.52
N MET A 113 8.89 -15.74 16.14
CA MET A 113 7.86 -16.23 17.05
C MET A 113 8.32 -17.50 17.78
N ALA A 114 8.95 -18.44 17.06
CA ALA A 114 9.53 -19.64 17.65
C ALA A 114 10.65 -19.33 18.66
N GLN A 115 11.57 -18.41 18.36
CA GLN A 115 12.64 -17.99 19.27
C GLN A 115 12.12 -17.41 20.58
N MET A 116 10.98 -16.74 20.53
CA MET A 116 10.32 -16.15 21.70
C MET A 116 9.44 -17.14 22.46
N GLN A 117 9.29 -18.37 21.95
CA GLN A 117 8.32 -19.35 22.46
C GLN A 117 6.90 -18.77 22.50
N ALA A 118 6.54 -18.05 21.43
CA ALA A 118 5.23 -17.45 21.29
C ALA A 118 4.10 -18.51 21.36
N PRO A 119 2.91 -18.15 21.87
CA PRO A 119 1.77 -19.05 21.98
C PRO A 119 1.17 -19.50 20.64
N CYS A 120 1.48 -18.81 19.53
CA CYS A 120 1.01 -19.12 18.19
C CYS A 120 2.10 -18.89 17.12
N GLY A 121 1.83 -19.31 15.88
CA GLY A 121 2.68 -19.05 14.71
C GLY A 121 2.33 -17.75 13.97
N ALA A 122 3.11 -17.44 12.94
CA ALA A 122 3.05 -16.18 12.18
C ALA A 122 1.68 -15.96 11.51
N ALA A 123 1.12 -17.00 10.88
CA ALA A 123 -0.17 -16.91 10.21
C ALA A 123 -1.30 -16.56 11.20
N GLN A 124 -1.36 -17.26 12.34
CA GLN A 124 -2.35 -16.99 13.38
C GLN A 124 -2.17 -15.61 14.01
N ALA A 125 -0.93 -15.20 14.28
CA ALA A 125 -0.65 -13.87 14.82
C ALA A 125 -1.05 -12.75 13.86
N HIS A 126 -0.80 -12.92 12.56
CA HIS A 126 -1.22 -11.95 11.55
C HIS A 126 -2.74 -11.91 11.40
N GLY A 127 -3.41 -13.08 11.40
CA GLY A 127 -4.88 -13.14 11.44
C GLY A 127 -5.45 -12.38 12.64
N LEU A 128 -4.87 -12.61 13.83
CA LEU A 128 -5.24 -11.92 15.06
C LEU A 128 -5.13 -10.40 14.93
N LEU A 129 -4.04 -9.90 14.35
CA LEU A 129 -3.85 -8.48 14.06
C LEU A 129 -4.95 -7.95 13.13
N CYS A 130 -5.18 -8.63 12.02
CA CYS A 130 -6.20 -8.26 11.05
C CYS A 130 -7.60 -8.21 11.66
N GLY A 131 -7.95 -9.16 12.53
CA GLY A 131 -9.23 -9.18 13.23
C GLY A 131 -9.39 -8.00 14.19
N LEU A 132 -8.36 -7.69 14.97
CA LEU A 132 -8.32 -6.52 15.86
C LEU A 132 -8.50 -5.24 15.04
N LEU A 133 -7.65 -5.04 14.02
CA LEU A 133 -7.70 -3.87 13.15
C LEU A 133 -9.02 -3.76 12.41
N ALA A 134 -9.61 -4.85 11.91
CA ALA A 134 -10.90 -4.82 11.24
C ALA A 134 -11.98 -4.21 12.15
N ALA A 135 -12.00 -4.56 13.44
CA ALA A 135 -12.98 -4.07 14.41
C ALA A 135 -12.66 -2.64 14.93
N THR A 136 -11.40 -2.37 15.29
CA THR A 136 -10.92 -1.07 15.79
C THR A 136 -9.40 -0.95 15.68
N ALA A 137 -8.90 0.25 15.36
CA ALA A 137 -7.46 0.52 15.42
C ALA A 137 -6.99 0.94 16.83
N GLU A 138 -7.91 1.33 17.71
CA GLU A 138 -7.56 1.79 19.05
C GLU A 138 -7.01 0.62 19.87
N SER A 139 -5.82 0.80 20.46
CA SER A 139 -5.10 -0.22 21.26
C SER A 139 -4.77 -1.55 20.56
N ALA A 140 -5.02 -1.67 19.26
CA ALA A 140 -4.84 -2.90 18.50
C ALA A 140 -3.39 -3.44 18.62
N HIS A 141 -2.40 -2.56 18.53
CA HIS A 141 -0.97 -2.91 18.66
C HIS A 141 -0.65 -3.64 19.97
N ASP A 142 -0.97 -3.02 21.12
CA ASP A 142 -0.60 -3.55 22.43
C ASP A 142 -1.35 -4.85 22.75
N VAL A 143 -2.63 -4.91 22.39
CA VAL A 143 -3.44 -6.13 22.55
C VAL A 143 -2.91 -7.24 21.65
N TRP A 144 -2.55 -6.91 20.41
CA TRP A 144 -2.00 -7.86 19.46
C TRP A 144 -0.68 -8.45 19.95
N LEU A 145 0.31 -7.61 20.26
CA LEU A 145 1.62 -8.07 20.75
C LEU A 145 1.47 -8.95 21.99
N GLU A 146 0.69 -8.52 22.98
CA GLU A 146 0.50 -9.27 24.21
C GLU A 146 -0.09 -10.67 23.95
N ARG A 147 -1.06 -10.75 23.02
CA ARG A 147 -1.73 -12.02 22.70
C ARG A 147 -0.91 -12.92 21.79
N ALA A 148 -0.19 -12.34 20.84
CA ALA A 148 0.64 -13.07 19.88
C ALA A 148 1.97 -13.53 20.48
N THR A 149 2.52 -12.80 21.46
CA THR A 149 3.88 -13.04 21.97
C THR A 149 3.99 -13.19 23.48
N GLY A 150 2.97 -12.78 24.26
CA GLY A 150 3.04 -12.73 25.71
C GLY A 150 3.73 -11.48 26.28
N THR A 151 4.17 -10.54 25.44
CA THR A 151 4.74 -9.24 25.85
C THR A 151 4.19 -8.10 25.02
N ARG A 152 4.34 -6.86 25.50
CA ARG A 152 4.01 -5.62 24.76
C ARG A 152 5.26 -4.88 24.26
N ASP A 153 6.43 -5.47 24.46
CA ASP A 153 7.67 -4.87 24.01
C ASP A 153 7.74 -4.85 22.48
N SER A 154 8.33 -3.77 21.94
CA SER A 154 8.64 -3.64 20.51
C SER A 154 9.62 -4.74 20.10
N ILE A 155 9.27 -5.45 19.03
CA ILE A 155 9.98 -6.63 18.57
C ILE A 155 9.99 -6.64 17.04
N GLU A 156 11.16 -6.61 16.42
CA GLU A 156 11.27 -6.91 14.99
C GLU A 156 11.25 -8.44 14.74
N PRO A 157 10.67 -8.90 13.62
CA PRO A 157 10.03 -8.11 12.56
C PRO A 157 8.53 -7.80 12.81
N LEU A 158 8.00 -8.05 14.01
CA LEU A 158 6.56 -7.89 14.32
C LEU A 158 6.13 -6.42 14.26
N ASP A 159 6.96 -5.48 14.67
CA ASP A 159 6.66 -4.05 14.53
C ASP A 159 6.43 -3.69 13.05
N THR A 160 7.27 -4.22 12.16
CA THR A 160 7.11 -4.07 10.70
C THR A 160 5.81 -4.72 10.21
N VAL A 161 5.47 -5.93 10.67
CA VAL A 161 4.18 -6.58 10.37
C VAL A 161 3.02 -5.66 10.77
N TYR A 162 3.04 -5.09 11.97
CA TYR A 162 1.97 -4.19 12.42
C TYR A 162 1.80 -2.97 11.52
N GLU A 163 2.90 -2.26 11.26
CA GLU A 163 2.86 -1.04 10.46
C GLU A 163 2.34 -1.31 9.06
N GLU A 164 2.75 -2.43 8.48
CA GLU A 164 2.41 -2.76 7.11
C GLU A 164 0.98 -3.28 6.97
N THR A 165 0.55 -4.19 7.84
CA THR A 165 -0.86 -4.62 7.87
C THR A 165 -1.81 -3.44 8.09
N LEU A 166 -1.43 -2.47 8.93
CA LEU A 166 -2.22 -1.25 9.14
C LEU A 166 -2.34 -0.39 7.87
N ARG A 167 -1.27 -0.28 7.08
CA ARG A 167 -1.30 0.43 5.79
C ARG A 167 -2.15 -0.33 4.78
N GLN A 168 -1.92 -1.63 4.63
CA GLN A 168 -2.57 -2.47 3.63
C GLN A 168 -4.07 -2.64 3.88
N ILE A 169 -4.51 -2.84 5.13
CA ILE A 169 -5.94 -3.04 5.46
C ILE A 169 -6.79 -1.79 5.20
N ASP A 170 -6.16 -0.62 5.12
CA ASP A 170 -6.78 0.66 4.82
C ASP A 170 -6.48 1.15 3.38
N ASP A 171 -5.82 0.32 2.57
CA ASP A 171 -5.47 0.65 1.19
C ASP A 171 -6.72 0.67 0.29
N PRO A 172 -7.02 1.81 -0.39
CA PRO A 172 -8.13 1.89 -1.33
C PRO A 172 -8.02 0.95 -2.53
N GLU A 173 -6.84 0.42 -2.83
CA GLU A 173 -6.61 -0.55 -3.92
C GLU A 173 -6.75 -2.01 -3.46
N PHE A 174 -7.26 -2.25 -2.24
CA PHE A 174 -7.44 -3.59 -1.65
C PHE A 174 -6.12 -4.35 -1.50
N GLY A 175 -5.08 -3.66 -1.01
CA GLY A 175 -3.70 -4.15 -0.94
C GLY A 175 -3.36 -5.09 0.23
N LEU A 176 -4.33 -5.56 1.02
CA LEU A 176 -4.08 -6.54 2.09
C LEU A 176 -3.49 -7.82 1.52
N GLU A 177 -2.31 -8.20 2.01
CA GLU A 177 -1.66 -9.49 1.78
C GLU A 177 -1.85 -10.38 3.01
N LEU A 178 -2.08 -11.67 2.82
CA LEU A 178 -2.14 -12.63 3.94
C LEU A 178 -0.73 -13.17 4.20
N LEU A 179 -0.21 -12.97 5.42
CA LEU A 179 1.03 -13.60 5.86
C LEU A 179 0.87 -15.13 5.98
N LEU A 180 1.20 -15.83 4.90
CA LEU A 180 1.12 -17.28 4.74
C LEU A 180 2.46 -17.83 4.22
N PRO A 181 2.76 -19.12 4.42
CA PRO A 181 3.94 -19.74 3.84
C PRO A 181 3.95 -19.63 2.31
N PRO A 182 5.09 -19.37 1.67
CA PRO A 182 5.16 -19.23 0.21
C PRO A 182 5.06 -20.60 -0.48
N ASP A 183 4.49 -20.62 -1.68
CA ASP A 183 4.25 -21.85 -2.44
C ASP A 183 5.54 -22.48 -2.98
N GLU A 184 6.62 -21.69 -3.09
CA GLU A 184 7.91 -22.18 -3.56
C GLU A 184 8.66 -23.03 -2.53
N THR A 185 8.35 -22.87 -1.24
CA THR A 185 9.06 -23.54 -0.13
C THR A 185 8.17 -24.45 0.72
N SER A 186 6.85 -24.33 0.60
CA SER A 186 5.89 -25.01 1.48
C SER A 186 4.87 -25.82 0.67
N ASP A 187 4.51 -27.00 1.16
CA ASP A 187 3.49 -27.80 0.48
C ASP A 187 2.08 -27.21 0.69
N ILE A 188 1.11 -27.74 -0.05
CA ILE A 188 -0.28 -27.29 0.02
C ILE A 188 -0.94 -27.59 1.38
N VAL A 189 -0.50 -28.65 2.08
CA VAL A 189 -1.02 -29.03 3.39
C VAL A 189 -0.61 -27.99 4.42
N ASP A 190 0.67 -27.62 4.45
CA ASP A 190 1.23 -26.59 5.33
C ASP A 190 0.55 -25.23 5.09
N ARG A 191 0.36 -24.84 3.82
CA ARG A 191 -0.32 -23.58 3.47
C ARG A 191 -1.81 -23.59 3.82
N THR A 192 -2.49 -24.73 3.67
CA THR A 192 -3.90 -24.89 4.08
C THR A 192 -4.03 -24.78 5.60
N GLU A 193 -3.11 -25.40 6.35
CA GLU A 193 -3.08 -25.29 7.81
C GLU A 193 -2.82 -23.85 8.24
N ALA A 194 -1.86 -23.16 7.63
CA ALA A 194 -1.59 -21.76 7.90
C ALA A 194 -2.81 -20.86 7.62
N LEU A 195 -3.56 -21.12 6.54
CA LEU A 195 -4.79 -20.36 6.24
C LEU A 195 -5.88 -20.60 7.30
N ALA A 196 -6.07 -21.85 7.75
CA ALA A 196 -7.00 -22.16 8.84
C ALA A 196 -6.58 -21.47 10.15
N GLN A 197 -5.29 -21.48 10.47
CA GLN A 197 -4.71 -20.77 11.61
C GLN A 197 -4.91 -19.24 11.51
N TRP A 198 -4.74 -18.67 10.31
CA TRP A 198 -5.03 -17.27 10.06
C TRP A 198 -6.50 -16.93 10.33
N CYS A 199 -7.43 -17.76 9.84
CA CYS A 199 -8.86 -17.60 10.09
C CYS A 199 -9.21 -17.66 11.59
N ALA A 200 -8.61 -18.62 12.31
CA ALA A 200 -8.76 -18.72 13.77
C ALA A 200 -8.25 -17.47 14.50
N GLY A 201 -7.10 -16.95 14.06
CA GLY A 201 -6.53 -15.69 14.52
C GLY A 201 -7.50 -14.53 14.31
N PHE A 202 -8.01 -14.37 13.09
CA PHE A 202 -8.93 -13.28 12.74
C PHE A 202 -10.19 -13.30 13.59
N ALA A 203 -10.86 -14.44 13.69
CA ALA A 203 -12.07 -14.59 14.51
C ALA A 203 -11.78 -14.24 15.98
N THR A 204 -10.64 -14.69 16.51
CA THR A 204 -10.19 -14.37 17.88
C THR A 204 -9.97 -12.87 18.05
N GLY A 205 -9.25 -12.23 17.13
CA GLY A 205 -8.91 -10.81 17.20
C GLY A 205 -10.15 -9.92 17.11
N PHE A 206 -11.07 -10.25 16.21
CA PHE A 206 -12.33 -9.55 16.06
C PHE A 206 -13.17 -9.66 17.34
N GLY A 207 -13.27 -10.85 17.94
CA GLY A 207 -13.98 -11.06 19.20
C GLY A 207 -13.37 -10.29 20.38
N LEU A 208 -12.04 -10.21 20.45
CA LEU A 208 -11.34 -9.46 21.51
C LEU A 208 -11.57 -7.95 21.45
N ALA A 209 -11.86 -7.40 20.28
CA ALA A 209 -12.18 -5.98 20.13
C ALA A 209 -13.55 -5.59 20.73
N GLY A 210 -14.38 -6.56 21.14
CA GLY A 210 -15.61 -6.31 21.89
C GLY A 210 -16.74 -5.65 21.08
N ARG A 211 -16.69 -5.71 19.75
CA ARG A 211 -17.77 -5.27 18.87
C ARG A 211 -18.99 -6.19 19.01
N SER A 212 -20.18 -5.60 19.06
CA SER A 212 -21.42 -6.37 19.07
C SER A 212 -21.74 -6.87 17.67
N GLU A 213 -21.88 -8.19 17.49
CA GLU A 213 -22.31 -8.80 16.22
C GLU A 213 -23.66 -8.28 15.72
N ALA A 214 -24.53 -7.85 16.65
CA ALA A 214 -25.85 -7.28 16.32
C ALA A 214 -25.75 -5.93 15.59
N SER A 215 -24.58 -5.28 15.62
CA SER A 215 -24.32 -4.02 14.90
C SER A 215 -23.77 -4.23 13.48
N LEU A 216 -23.48 -5.48 13.10
CA LEU A 216 -22.90 -5.81 11.80
C LEU A 216 -23.99 -6.09 10.75
N SER A 217 -23.62 -6.05 9.48
CA SER A 217 -24.44 -6.54 8.38
C SER A 217 -24.60 -8.07 8.43
N ASP A 218 -25.59 -8.58 7.69
CA ASP A 218 -25.71 -10.04 7.49
C ASP A 218 -24.48 -10.61 6.78
N GLU A 219 -23.91 -9.87 5.83
CA GLU A 219 -22.75 -10.28 5.02
C GLU A 219 -21.48 -10.45 5.88
N VAL A 220 -21.19 -9.50 6.78
CA VAL A 220 -20.05 -9.63 7.70
C VAL A 220 -20.28 -10.74 8.73
N ARG A 221 -21.52 -10.94 9.20
CA ARG A 221 -21.82 -12.08 10.09
C ARG A 221 -21.64 -13.43 9.40
N GLU A 222 -22.07 -13.55 8.15
CA GLU A 222 -21.88 -14.75 7.34
C GLU A 222 -20.39 -15.03 7.14
N TYR A 223 -19.62 -14.01 6.74
CA TYR A 223 -18.16 -14.11 6.64
C TYR A 223 -17.51 -14.59 7.94
N LEU A 224 -17.85 -13.99 9.09
CA LEU A 224 -17.31 -14.39 10.39
C LEU A 224 -17.66 -15.85 10.73
N SER A 225 -18.89 -16.29 10.40
CA SER A 225 -19.29 -17.68 10.56
C SER A 225 -18.49 -18.62 9.63
N ASP A 226 -18.28 -18.24 8.38
CA ASP A 226 -17.55 -19.06 7.40
C ASP A 226 -16.09 -19.26 7.78
N ILE A 227 -15.39 -18.19 8.18
CA ILE A 227 -13.98 -18.32 8.57
C ILE A 227 -13.81 -19.15 9.85
N THR A 228 -14.80 -19.20 10.75
CA THR A 228 -14.75 -20.15 11.88
C THR A 228 -14.88 -21.59 11.41
N GLN A 229 -15.68 -21.86 10.38
CA GLN A 229 -15.75 -23.19 9.77
C GLN A 229 -14.43 -23.56 9.09
N VAL A 230 -13.79 -22.60 8.38
CA VAL A 230 -12.45 -22.79 7.78
C VAL A 230 -11.40 -23.08 8.86
N ALA A 231 -11.44 -22.38 9.99
CA ALA A 231 -10.55 -22.59 11.12
C ALA A 231 -10.69 -24.00 11.75
N ASP A 232 -11.89 -24.58 11.69
CA ASP A 232 -12.20 -25.90 12.24
C ASP A 232 -11.91 -27.05 11.25
N VAL A 233 -11.52 -26.76 10.00
CA VAL A 233 -11.20 -27.80 9.02
C VAL A 233 -9.98 -28.58 9.46
N ALA A 234 -10.16 -29.89 9.66
CA ALA A 234 -9.04 -30.81 9.78
C ALA A 234 -8.36 -30.93 8.41
N VAL A 235 -7.15 -30.38 8.29
CA VAL A 235 -6.35 -30.50 7.08
C VAL A 235 -5.97 -31.97 6.91
N THR A 236 -6.48 -32.60 5.85
CA THR A 236 -6.11 -33.96 5.48
C THR A 236 -4.95 -33.90 4.50
N SER A 237 -4.16 -34.99 4.42
CA SER A 237 -3.08 -35.13 3.45
C SER A 237 -3.51 -35.16 1.99
N ASP A 238 -4.82 -35.06 1.73
CA ASP A 238 -5.43 -35.15 0.40
C ASP A 238 -5.78 -33.78 -0.19
N ALA A 239 -5.39 -32.69 0.47
CA ALA A 239 -5.46 -31.36 -0.14
C ALA A 239 -4.52 -31.33 -1.36
N ASP A 240 -5.06 -31.26 -2.57
CA ASP A 240 -4.29 -31.24 -3.83
C ASP A 240 -4.74 -30.17 -4.82
N ASP A 241 -5.77 -29.38 -4.48
CA ASP A 241 -6.34 -28.36 -5.35
C ASP A 241 -5.83 -26.95 -4.99
N GLU A 242 -4.73 -26.55 -5.64
CA GLU A 242 -4.15 -25.20 -5.53
C GLU A 242 -5.14 -24.09 -5.90
N ALA A 243 -6.05 -24.34 -6.84
CA ALA A 243 -7.02 -23.34 -7.26
C ALA A 243 -8.07 -23.11 -6.16
N ALA A 244 -8.52 -24.19 -5.51
CA ALA A 244 -9.42 -24.09 -4.37
C ALA A 244 -8.77 -23.35 -3.19
N LEU A 245 -7.51 -23.65 -2.87
CA LEU A 245 -6.80 -22.93 -1.80
C LEU A 245 -6.68 -21.43 -2.12
N ALA A 246 -6.31 -21.07 -3.34
CA ALA A 246 -6.21 -19.68 -3.77
C ALA A 246 -7.56 -18.94 -3.72
N GLU A 247 -8.65 -19.61 -4.11
CA GLU A 247 -10.01 -19.06 -4.03
C GLU A 247 -10.44 -18.78 -2.58
N VAL A 248 -10.19 -19.73 -1.67
CA VAL A 248 -10.50 -19.55 -0.24
C VAL A 248 -9.63 -18.46 0.37
N ALA A 249 -8.33 -18.41 0.05
CA ALA A 249 -7.45 -17.35 0.52
C ALA A 249 -7.93 -15.95 0.07
N GLU A 250 -8.37 -15.82 -1.19
CA GLU A 250 -8.92 -14.57 -1.71
C GLU A 250 -10.25 -14.20 -1.03
N TYR A 251 -11.15 -15.17 -0.82
CA TYR A 251 -12.38 -14.96 -0.05
C TYR A 251 -12.09 -14.44 1.36
N VAL A 252 -11.15 -15.07 2.06
CA VAL A 252 -10.71 -14.70 3.40
C VAL A 252 -10.18 -13.25 3.42
N ARG A 253 -9.32 -12.91 2.46
CA ARG A 253 -8.70 -11.59 2.32
C ARG A 253 -9.73 -10.50 2.04
N MET A 254 -10.65 -10.73 1.11
CA MET A 254 -11.68 -9.77 0.75
C MET A 254 -12.71 -9.56 1.87
N GLY A 255 -13.09 -10.62 2.58
CA GLY A 255 -13.99 -10.50 3.72
C GLY A 255 -13.38 -9.73 4.90
N ALA A 256 -12.06 -9.82 5.11
CA ALA A 256 -11.35 -9.02 6.10
C ALA A 256 -11.40 -7.51 5.76
N LEU A 257 -11.18 -7.16 4.49
CA LEU A 257 -11.28 -5.78 3.97
C LEU A 257 -12.72 -5.24 4.06
N LEU A 258 -13.72 -6.08 3.74
CA LEU A 258 -15.14 -5.75 3.90
C LEU A 258 -15.46 -5.43 5.36
N THR A 259 -15.04 -6.30 6.27
CA THR A 259 -15.26 -6.16 7.72
C THR A 259 -14.66 -4.84 8.23
N ARG A 260 -13.42 -4.53 7.84
CA ARG A 260 -12.77 -3.25 8.18
C ARG A 260 -13.55 -2.06 7.63
N THR A 261 -13.97 -2.11 6.37
CA THR A 261 -14.72 -1.03 5.72
C THR A 261 -16.02 -0.73 6.44
N GLU A 262 -16.79 -1.76 6.79
CA GLU A 262 -18.05 -1.64 7.51
C GLU A 262 -17.84 -1.08 8.93
N CYS A 263 -16.87 -1.61 9.67
CA CYS A 263 -16.58 -1.18 11.04
C CYS A 263 -16.10 0.27 11.09
N ARG A 264 -15.33 0.74 10.10
CA ARG A 264 -14.97 2.16 9.97
C ARG A 264 -16.16 3.05 9.61
N GLY A 265 -17.03 2.58 8.73
CA GLY A 265 -18.24 3.32 8.31
C GLY A 265 -19.20 3.58 9.47
N THR A 266 -19.35 2.61 10.36
CA THR A 266 -20.20 2.71 11.57
C THR A 266 -19.60 3.58 12.68
N HIS A 267 -18.27 3.72 12.75
CA HIS A 267 -17.60 4.59 13.74
C HIS A 267 -17.78 6.10 13.47
N ASN A 268 -17.99 6.50 12.21
CA ASN A 268 -18.19 7.91 11.81
C ASN A 268 -19.66 8.38 11.89
N ALA A 269 -20.59 7.52 12.33
CA ALA A 269 -22.02 7.80 12.37
C ALA A 269 -22.53 8.35 13.72
N HIS A 270 -21.64 8.69 14.66
CA HIS A 270 -21.99 9.17 16.01
C HIS A 270 -21.35 10.51 16.37
#